data_AF-A0A9X4ANS6-F1
#
_entry.id   AF-A0A9X4ANS6-F1
#
_cell.length_a   1.000
_cell.length_b   1.000
_cell.length_c   1.000
_cell.angle_alpha   90.00
_cell.angle_beta   90.00
_cell.angle_gamma   90.00
#
_symmetry.space_group_name_H-M   'P 1'
#
loop_
_entity.id
_entity.type
_entity.pdbx_description
1 polymer ?
#
loop_
_entity_poly.entity_id
_entity_poly.type
_entity_poly.pdbx_seq_one_letter_code
_entity_poly.pdbx_strand_id
1 'polypeptide(L)'
;MSESYQVKIDAFEGPLDLLLHLINQYEIDIHDIPVATISEQYMHYIHTMQQLELNIASEYLVMAATLLAIKSKLLLPNQELEADSDEYEEDPRDELMRRLIEYRKYKEAAAQLKEKEDSTNRIYTRPPIVFEKMEKKSPVVQGDMSIYDMIAAMNKVFERKKWDKPFETKIQRSEIPIKQRMEEIVLELHNRTDGIAFFDLFSYPSRSHIVATFIAILELMKAREIYCVQKANFDDFIVYKIGG
;
A
#
# COMPACT_ATOMS: atom_id res chain seq x y z
N MET A 1 31.22 0.98 25.36
CA MET A 1 30.11 1.84 25.81
C MET A 1 28.92 1.46 24.97
N SER A 2 27.84 1.03 25.61
CA SER A 2 26.67 0.48 24.93
C SER A 2 25.76 1.63 24.51
N GLU A 3 25.91 2.14 23.28
CA GLU A 3 24.92 3.07 22.74
C GLU A 3 23.60 2.31 22.54
N SER A 4 22.59 2.75 23.28
CA SER A 4 21.23 2.23 23.26
C SER A 4 20.53 2.67 21.97
N TYR A 5 20.76 1.95 20.87
CA TYR A 5 19.95 2.11 19.65
C TYR A 5 18.70 1.23 19.75
N GLN A 6 17.57 1.86 20.08
CA GLN A 6 16.26 1.22 20.11
C GLN A 6 15.48 1.62 18.85
N VAL A 7 16.00 1.28 17.67
CA VAL A 7 15.32 1.55 16.40
C VAL A 7 15.10 0.22 15.67
N LYS A 8 13.83 -0.15 15.48
CA LYS A 8 13.44 -1.32 14.69
C LYS A 8 13.24 -0.87 13.24
N ILE A 9 13.80 -1.59 12.27
CA ILE A 9 13.59 -1.29 10.84
C ILE A 9 12.15 -1.41 10.39
N ASP A 10 11.29 -2.15 11.10
CA ASP A 10 9.85 -2.15 10.81
C ASP A 10 9.22 -0.73 10.83
N ALA A 11 9.95 0.28 11.30
CA ALA A 11 9.57 1.69 11.27
C ALA A 11 9.99 2.47 10.00
N PHE A 12 10.84 1.94 9.12
CA PHE A 12 11.34 2.66 7.94
C PHE A 12 10.72 2.15 6.64
N GLU A 13 10.32 3.09 5.78
CA GLU A 13 9.75 2.81 4.45
C GLU A 13 10.84 2.76 3.37
N GLY A 14 11.94 2.05 3.64
CA GLY A 14 13.01 1.76 2.69
C GLY A 14 14.36 2.46 2.96
N PRO A 15 15.36 2.27 2.08
CA PRO A 15 16.74 2.72 2.32
C PRO A 15 16.92 4.23 2.29
N LEU A 16 16.15 4.95 1.47
CA LEU A 16 16.16 6.42 1.43
C LEU A 16 15.62 7.02 2.73
N ASP A 17 14.64 6.36 3.35
CA ASP A 17 14.05 6.78 4.61
C ASP A 17 15.04 6.65 5.76
N LEU A 18 15.73 5.51 5.81
CA LEU A 18 16.84 5.28 6.74
C LEU A 18 17.94 6.32 6.56
N LEU A 19 18.33 6.63 5.30
CA LEU A 19 19.33 7.65 5.04
C LEU A 19 18.89 9.04 5.50
N LEU A 20 17.64 9.44 5.24
CA LEU A 20 17.11 10.70 5.78
C LEU A 20 17.10 10.73 7.30
N HIS A 21 16.80 9.60 7.95
CA HIS A 21 16.86 9.50 9.41
C HIS A 21 18.28 9.73 9.92
N LEU A 22 19.28 9.05 9.33
CA LEU A 22 20.68 9.21 9.69
C LEU A 22 21.17 10.65 9.42
N ILE A 23 20.82 11.24 8.28
CA ILE A 23 21.17 12.63 7.95
C ILE A 23 20.62 13.60 9.01
N ASN A 24 19.36 13.42 9.43
CA ASN A 24 18.77 14.23 10.49
C ASN A 24 19.41 13.97 11.86
N GLN A 25 19.70 12.72 12.20
CA GLN A 25 20.26 12.34 13.49
C GLN A 25 21.69 12.89 13.70
N TYR A 26 22.49 12.92 12.64
CA TYR A 26 23.87 13.42 12.67
C TYR A 26 23.99 14.89 12.22
N GLU A 27 22.87 15.60 12.06
CA GLU A 27 22.81 17.01 11.63
C GLU A 27 23.64 17.28 10.35
N ILE A 28 23.59 16.34 9.41
CA ILE A 28 24.30 16.41 8.14
C ILE A 28 23.52 17.31 7.17
N ASP A 29 24.23 18.17 6.43
CA ASP A 29 23.61 18.88 5.30
C ASP A 29 23.33 17.90 4.16
N ILE A 30 22.07 17.87 3.70
CA ILE A 30 21.63 17.05 2.57
C ILE A 30 22.28 17.48 1.25
N HIS A 31 22.77 18.72 1.15
CA HIS A 31 23.46 19.25 -0.01
C HIS A 31 24.98 18.99 0.01
N ASP A 32 25.53 18.59 1.15
CA ASP A 32 26.94 18.20 1.27
C ASP A 32 27.09 16.99 2.19
N ILE A 33 26.73 15.82 1.65
CA ILE A 33 26.71 14.59 2.43
C ILE A 33 28.14 14.05 2.54
N PRO A 34 28.69 13.88 3.77
CA PRO A 34 29.95 13.18 3.99
C PRO A 34 29.74 11.67 3.79
N VAL A 35 29.92 11.21 2.55
CA VAL A 35 29.65 9.82 2.15
C VAL A 35 30.41 8.81 3.00
N ALA A 36 31.64 9.14 3.42
CA ALA A 36 32.43 8.24 4.26
C ALA A 36 31.71 7.91 5.59
N THR A 37 31.19 8.95 6.26
CA THR A 37 30.49 8.85 7.54
C THR A 37 29.12 8.21 7.38
N ILE A 38 28.31 8.66 6.42
CA ILE A 38 26.95 8.11 6.23
C ILE A 38 26.99 6.64 5.83
N SER A 39 27.95 6.22 5.00
CA SER A 39 28.12 4.83 4.59
C SER A 39 28.50 3.93 5.76
N GLU A 40 29.36 4.41 6.67
CA GLU A 40 29.71 3.66 7.88
C GLU A 40 28.51 3.48 8.80
N GLN A 41 27.73 4.53 9.04
CA GLN A 41 26.52 4.45 9.88
C GLN A 41 25.46 3.55 9.26
N TYR A 42 25.23 3.68 7.94
CA TYR A 42 24.32 2.82 7.21
C TYR A 42 24.73 1.35 7.31
N MET A 43 26.03 1.04 7.11
CA MET A 43 26.54 -0.32 7.24
C MET A 43 26.41 -0.86 8.65
N HIS A 44 26.74 -0.07 9.66
CA HIS A 44 26.59 -0.45 11.06
C HIS A 44 25.16 -0.86 11.38
N TYR A 45 24.20 -0.10 10.88
CA TYR A 45 22.78 -0.37 11.08
C TYR A 45 22.35 -1.69 10.41
N ILE A 46 22.72 -1.90 9.14
CA ILE A 46 22.41 -3.15 8.42
C ILE A 46 23.09 -4.37 9.06
N HIS A 47 24.32 -4.26 9.56
CA HIS A 47 25.01 -5.37 10.22
C HIS A 47 24.35 -5.73 11.55
N THR A 48 23.94 -4.73 12.33
CA THR A 48 23.21 -4.94 13.60
C THR A 48 21.91 -5.70 13.36
N MET A 49 21.22 -5.42 12.26
CA MET A 49 20.02 -6.18 11.89
C MET A 49 20.29 -7.63 11.50
N GLN A 50 21.36 -7.89 10.73
CA GLN A 50 21.73 -9.25 10.32
C GLN A 50 21.97 -10.12 11.56
N GLN A 51 22.60 -9.55 12.59
CA GLN A 51 22.83 -10.23 13.86
C GLN A 51 21.54 -10.50 14.65
N LEU A 52 20.49 -9.71 14.43
CA LEU A 52 19.18 -9.86 15.09
C LEU A 52 18.18 -10.72 14.28
N GLU A 53 18.63 -11.40 13.22
CA GLU A 53 17.82 -12.27 12.35
C GLU A 53 16.58 -11.59 11.72
N LEU A 54 16.63 -10.28 11.53
CA LEU A 54 15.55 -9.54 10.87
C LEU A 54 15.63 -9.74 9.35
N ASN A 55 14.47 -9.91 8.69
CA ASN A 55 14.41 -10.01 7.23
C ASN A 55 14.83 -8.69 6.58
N ILE A 56 16.03 -8.63 6.03
CA ILE A 56 16.53 -7.45 5.32
C ILE A 56 16.00 -7.46 3.89
N ALA A 57 15.33 -6.39 3.49
CA ALA A 57 14.87 -6.23 2.12
C ALA A 57 16.07 -6.01 1.17
N SER A 58 15.97 -6.57 -0.05
CA SER A 58 17.04 -6.50 -1.06
C SER A 58 17.44 -5.08 -1.42
N GLU A 59 16.51 -4.14 -1.37
CA GLU A 59 16.73 -2.70 -1.59
C GLU A 59 17.77 -2.09 -0.65
N TYR A 60 17.86 -2.55 0.61
CA TYR A 60 18.85 -2.04 1.55
C TYR A 60 20.27 -2.46 1.18
N LEU A 61 20.43 -3.68 0.66
CA LEU A 61 21.72 -4.19 0.19
C LEU A 61 22.18 -3.47 -1.08
N VAL A 62 21.24 -3.18 -1.99
CA VAL A 62 21.53 -2.39 -3.19
C VAL A 62 22.04 -1.01 -2.80
N MET A 63 21.35 -0.31 -1.89
CA MET A 63 21.80 0.99 -1.40
C MET A 63 23.15 0.91 -0.68
N ALA A 64 23.39 -0.14 0.10
CA ALA A 64 24.69 -0.39 0.74
C ALA A 64 25.82 -0.48 -0.30
N ALA A 65 25.60 -1.24 -1.38
CA ALA A 65 26.56 -1.34 -2.48
C ALA A 65 26.76 0.00 -3.20
N THR A 66 25.68 0.76 -3.44
CA THR A 66 25.75 2.11 -4.02
C THR A 66 26.59 3.05 -3.17
N LEU A 67 26.36 3.08 -1.86
CA LEU A 67 27.11 3.91 -0.91
C LEU A 67 28.61 3.55 -0.85
N LEU A 68 28.95 2.26 -0.92
CA LEU A 68 30.33 1.80 -1.02
C LEU A 68 30.98 2.19 -2.35
N ALA A 69 30.26 2.09 -3.46
CA ALA A 69 30.76 2.51 -4.77
C ALA A 69 31.06 4.01 -4.79
N ILE A 70 30.16 4.85 -4.28
CA ILE A 70 30.35 6.29 -4.16
C ILE A 70 31.55 6.58 -3.22
N LYS A 71 31.62 5.93 -2.05
CA LYS A 71 32.76 6.07 -1.12
C LYS A 71 34.08 5.72 -1.78
N SER A 72 34.12 4.62 -2.54
CA SER A 72 35.32 4.19 -3.26
C SER A 72 35.72 5.20 -4.33
N LYS A 73 34.78 5.69 -5.15
CA LYS A 73 35.08 6.66 -6.20
C LYS A 73 35.60 7.98 -5.63
N LEU A 74 35.06 8.45 -4.49
CA LEU A 74 35.50 9.67 -3.83
C LEU A 74 36.87 9.57 -3.15
N LEU A 75 37.27 8.38 -2.70
CA LEU A 75 38.53 8.17 -1.97
C LEU A 75 39.69 7.72 -2.86
N LEU A 76 39.40 7.17 -4.04
CA LEU A 76 40.42 6.75 -4.99
C LEU A 76 40.99 7.98 -5.71
N PRO A 77 42.32 8.06 -5.91
CA PRO A 77 42.91 9.10 -6.73
C PRO A 77 42.34 8.98 -8.16
N ASN A 78 41.85 10.09 -8.71
CA ASN A 78 41.43 10.17 -10.10
C ASN A 78 42.57 9.63 -10.96
N GLN A 79 42.31 8.57 -11.73
CA GLN A 79 43.24 8.19 -12.77
C GLN A 79 43.30 9.37 -13.72
N GLU A 80 44.46 10.01 -13.83
CA GLU A 80 44.80 10.90 -14.93
C GLU A 80 44.78 10.08 -16.23
N LEU A 81 43.59 9.66 -16.66
CA LEU A 81 43.35 9.27 -18.04
C LEU A 81 43.25 10.59 -18.79
N GLU A 82 44.39 10.95 -19.38
CA GLU A 82 44.59 11.93 -20.45
C GLU A 82 43.51 13.01 -20.55
N ALA A 83 43.88 14.20 -20.06
CA ALA A 83 43.15 15.45 -20.13
C ALA A 83 42.82 15.90 -21.57
N ASP A 84 41.88 15.21 -22.22
CA ASP A 84 41.34 15.57 -23.54
C ASP A 84 39.80 15.37 -23.64
N SER A 85 39.10 15.21 -22.52
CA SER A 85 37.64 15.35 -22.48
C SER A 85 37.23 16.53 -21.60
N ASP A 86 36.61 17.54 -22.22
CA ASP A 86 35.76 18.55 -21.56
C ASP A 86 34.47 17.92 -20.97
N GLU A 87 34.54 16.69 -20.47
CA GLU A 87 33.43 16.07 -19.76
C GLU A 87 33.48 16.55 -18.30
N TYR A 88 32.55 17.43 -17.95
CA TYR A 88 32.22 17.73 -16.56
C TYR A 88 31.94 16.42 -15.85
N GLU A 89 32.87 15.97 -15.00
CA GLU A 89 32.65 14.80 -14.17
C GLU A 89 31.59 15.17 -13.12
N GLU A 90 30.37 14.64 -13.29
CA GLU A 90 29.26 14.83 -12.35
C GLU A 90 29.69 14.32 -10.95
N ASP A 91 29.36 15.05 -9.88
CA ASP A 91 29.71 14.59 -8.52
C ASP A 91 29.00 13.24 -8.33
N PRO A 92 29.72 12.15 -7.97
CA PRO A 92 29.10 10.84 -7.80
C PRO A 92 28.01 10.80 -6.73
N ARG A 93 27.88 11.87 -5.92
CA ARG A 93 26.83 12.06 -4.92
C ARG A 93 25.55 12.67 -5.49
N ASP A 94 25.58 13.33 -6.64
CA ASP A 94 24.47 14.14 -7.16
C ASP A 94 23.18 13.34 -7.33
N GLU A 95 23.28 12.13 -7.89
CA GLU A 95 22.13 11.24 -8.06
C GLU A 95 21.47 10.89 -6.70
N LEU A 96 22.30 10.59 -5.70
CA LEU A 96 21.83 10.25 -4.35
C LEU A 96 21.17 11.46 -3.68
N MET A 97 21.80 12.64 -3.76
CA MET A 97 21.24 13.88 -3.22
C MET A 97 19.89 14.20 -3.84
N ARG A 98 19.77 14.10 -5.17
CA ARG A 98 18.51 14.35 -5.88
C ARG A 98 17.39 13.43 -5.39
N ARG A 99 17.69 12.13 -5.25
CA ARG A 99 16.72 11.14 -4.74
C ARG A 99 16.30 11.40 -3.30
N LEU A 100 17.24 11.78 -2.43
CA LEU A 100 16.94 12.10 -1.03
C LEU A 100 16.07 13.36 -0.90
N ILE A 101 16.35 14.40 -1.68
CA ILE A 101 15.56 15.64 -1.70
C ILE A 101 14.14 15.36 -2.22
N GLU A 102 14.02 14.59 -3.30
CA GLU A 102 12.73 14.21 -3.86
C GLU A 102 11.91 13.36 -2.88
N TYR A 103 12.54 12.36 -2.26
CA TYR A 103 11.88 11.53 -1.24
C TYR A 103 11.45 12.36 -0.02
N ARG A 104 12.29 13.28 0.47
CA ARG A 104 11.93 14.21 1.57
C ARG A 104 10.67 15.01 1.24
N LYS A 105 10.59 15.55 0.03
CA LYS A 105 9.42 16.32 -0.42
C LYS A 105 8.13 15.49 -0.39
N TYR A 106 8.17 14.23 -0.85
CA TYR A 106 7.02 13.34 -0.80
C TYR A 106 6.68 12.91 0.63
N LYS A 107 7.69 12.68 1.48
CA LYS A 107 7.49 12.36 2.89
C LYS A 107 6.77 13.49 3.64
N GLU A 108 7.15 14.74 3.39
CA GLU A 108 6.48 15.91 3.93
C GLU A 108 5.04 16.07 3.40
N ALA A 109 4.83 15.86 2.09
CA ALA A 109 3.50 15.90 1.50
C ALA A 109 2.58 14.80 2.07
N ALA A 110 3.10 13.60 2.27
CA ALA A 110 2.38 12.49 2.90
C ALA A 110 1.99 12.82 4.35
N ALA A 111 2.88 13.46 5.12
CA ALA A 111 2.57 13.93 6.47
C ALA A 111 1.42 14.96 6.49
N GLN A 112 1.42 15.91 5.55
CA GLN A 112 0.32 16.88 5.41
C GLN A 112 -1.01 16.22 5.02
N LEU A 113 -0.97 15.20 4.15
CA LEU A 113 -2.16 14.44 3.78
C LEU A 113 -2.70 13.64 4.97
N LYS A 114 -1.82 13.05 5.78
CA LYS A 114 -2.19 12.35 7.01
C LYS A 114 -2.90 13.27 8.00
N GLU A 115 -2.43 14.51 8.18
CA GLU A 115 -3.11 15.50 9.02
C GLU A 115 -4.52 15.85 8.50
N LYS A 116 -4.69 15.95 7.18
CA LYS A 116 -6.00 16.15 6.54
C LYS A 116 -6.91 14.94 6.70
N GLU A 117 -6.37 13.73 6.60
CA GLU A 117 -7.10 12.49 6.88
C GLU A 117 -7.58 12.46 8.33
N ASP A 118 -6.68 12.72 9.29
CA ASP A 118 -6.98 12.72 10.72
C ASP A 118 -8.06 13.76 11.08
N SER A 119 -8.01 14.95 10.47
CA SER A 119 -9.04 15.97 10.67
C SER A 119 -10.40 15.57 10.05
N THR A 120 -10.39 14.96 8.86
CA THR A 120 -11.61 14.49 8.18
C THR A 120 -12.25 13.32 8.92
N ASN A 121 -11.45 12.42 9.48
CA ASN A 121 -11.94 11.24 10.21
C ASN A 121 -12.66 11.62 11.52
N ARG A 122 -12.51 12.87 12.00
CA ARG A 122 -13.27 13.43 13.11
C ARG A 122 -14.64 14.00 12.69
N ILE A 123 -14.92 14.07 11.39
CA ILE A 123 -16.19 14.56 10.84
C ILE A 123 -17.10 13.36 10.55
N TYR A 124 -18.15 13.21 11.34
CA TYR A 124 -19.17 12.20 11.10
C TYR A 124 -20.22 12.74 10.12
N THR A 125 -20.39 12.08 8.99
CA THR A 125 -21.44 12.40 8.02
C THR A 125 -22.65 11.50 8.24
N ARG A 126 -23.85 12.03 8.00
CA ARG A 126 -25.06 11.21 8.02
C ARG A 126 -25.08 10.34 6.75
N PRO A 127 -25.48 9.06 6.82
CA PRO A 127 -25.78 8.28 5.63
C PRO A 127 -26.81 9.02 4.75
N PRO A 128 -26.75 8.83 3.42
CA PRO A 128 -27.66 9.47 2.48
C PRO A 128 -29.12 9.11 2.82
N ILE A 129 -30.01 10.12 2.80
CA ILE A 129 -31.46 9.85 2.88
C ILE A 129 -31.92 9.44 1.49
N VAL A 130 -32.50 8.25 1.38
CA VAL A 130 -33.25 7.84 0.19
C VAL A 130 -34.60 8.55 0.22
N PHE A 131 -34.80 9.53 -0.67
CA PHE A 131 -36.12 10.12 -0.88
C PHE A 131 -36.93 9.21 -1.80
N GLU A 132 -37.93 8.50 -1.27
CA GLU A 132 -38.80 7.56 -2.00
C GLU A 132 -39.54 8.17 -3.20
N LYS A 133 -39.55 9.51 -3.36
CA LYS A 133 -40.40 10.22 -4.33
C LYS A 133 -39.67 10.84 -5.53
N MET A 134 -38.38 10.56 -5.75
CA MET A 134 -37.70 10.96 -6.98
C MET A 134 -37.37 9.75 -7.87
N GLU A 135 -38.39 8.97 -8.23
CA GLU A 135 -38.32 8.10 -9.42
C GLU A 135 -38.34 8.96 -10.69
N LYS A 136 -37.25 9.67 -10.97
CA LYS A 136 -36.90 9.88 -12.39
C LYS A 136 -36.22 8.59 -12.82
N LYS A 137 -36.98 7.72 -13.48
CA LYS A 137 -36.46 6.57 -14.23
C LYS A 137 -35.54 7.08 -15.34
N SER A 138 -34.31 7.44 -15.00
CA SER A 138 -33.23 7.43 -15.97
C SER A 138 -32.95 5.95 -16.26
N PRO A 139 -33.06 5.49 -17.51
CA PRO A 139 -32.68 4.13 -17.84
C PRO A 139 -31.19 3.99 -17.52
N VAL A 140 -30.87 3.17 -16.52
CA VAL A 140 -29.49 2.80 -16.21
C VAL A 140 -28.96 2.05 -17.43
N VAL A 141 -27.99 2.65 -18.11
CA VAL A 141 -27.35 2.05 -19.28
C VAL A 141 -26.49 0.89 -18.78
N GLN A 142 -26.72 -0.29 -19.35
CA GLN A 142 -25.93 -1.47 -19.08
C GLN A 142 -24.49 -1.19 -19.56
N GLY A 143 -23.56 -0.94 -18.63
CA GLY A 143 -22.17 -0.61 -18.95
C GLY A 143 -21.50 0.46 -18.07
N ASP A 144 -22.26 1.16 -17.22
CA ASP A 144 -21.73 2.29 -16.42
C ASP A 144 -20.93 1.87 -15.16
N MET A 145 -20.66 0.58 -14.96
CA MET A 145 -19.91 0.10 -13.80
C MET A 145 -18.45 -0.14 -14.17
N SER A 146 -17.57 0.70 -13.65
CA SER A 146 -16.13 0.56 -13.81
C SER A 146 -15.53 -0.32 -12.72
N ILE A 147 -14.38 -0.94 -13.02
CA ILE A 147 -13.57 -1.67 -12.02
C ILE A 147 -13.24 -0.75 -10.83
N TYR A 148 -13.07 0.55 -11.09
CA TYR A 148 -12.81 1.55 -10.04
C TYR A 148 -13.96 1.71 -9.05
N ASP A 149 -15.22 1.60 -9.50
CA ASP A 149 -16.39 1.68 -8.63
C ASP A 149 -16.47 0.46 -7.70
N MET A 150 -16.08 -0.70 -8.23
CA MET A 150 -16.01 -1.94 -7.47
C MET A 150 -14.88 -1.92 -6.42
N ILE A 151 -13.71 -1.37 -6.78
CA ILE A 151 -12.60 -1.14 -5.84
C ILE A 151 -13.01 -0.14 -4.74
N ALA A 152 -13.72 0.94 -5.11
CA ALA A 152 -14.19 1.93 -4.15
C ALA A 152 -15.19 1.33 -3.15
N ALA A 153 -16.12 0.50 -3.61
CA ALA A 153 -17.03 -0.22 -2.72
C ALA A 153 -16.29 -1.22 -1.81
N MET A 154 -15.30 -1.94 -2.34
CA MET A 154 -14.48 -2.86 -1.55
C MET A 154 -13.73 -2.11 -0.42
N ASN A 155 -13.17 -0.94 -0.71
CA ASN A 155 -12.52 -0.11 0.30
C ASN A 155 -13.50 0.34 1.40
N LYS A 156 -14.74 0.69 1.04
CA LYS A 156 -15.79 1.00 2.03
C LYS A 156 -16.14 -0.21 2.92
N VAL A 157 -16.16 -1.44 2.38
CA VAL A 157 -16.34 -2.66 3.18
C VAL A 157 -15.24 -2.77 4.24
N PHE A 158 -13.98 -2.63 3.82
CA PHE A 158 -12.82 -2.75 4.71
C PHE A 158 -12.84 -1.69 5.81
N GLU A 159 -13.11 -0.44 5.46
CA GLU A 159 -13.21 0.64 6.44
C GLU A 159 -14.34 0.39 7.43
N ARG A 160 -15.53 -0.05 6.99
CA ARG A 160 -16.67 -0.34 7.88
C ARG A 160 -16.40 -1.51 8.83
N LYS A 161 -15.76 -2.58 8.34
CA LYS A 161 -15.41 -3.78 9.14
C LYS A 161 -14.20 -3.59 10.06
N LYS A 162 -13.39 -2.52 9.88
CA LYS A 162 -12.34 -2.16 10.85
C LYS A 162 -12.93 -1.75 12.22
N TRP A 163 -14.16 -1.21 12.25
CA TRP A 163 -14.84 -0.79 13.49
C TRP A 163 -15.41 -1.96 14.30
N ASP A 164 -15.60 -3.13 13.70
CA ASP A 164 -16.21 -4.31 14.33
C ASP A 164 -15.19 -5.34 14.86
N LYS A 165 -13.92 -5.00 15.05
CA LYS A 165 -12.92 -5.95 15.55
C LYS A 165 -13.01 -6.15 17.08
N PRO A 166 -13.25 -7.37 17.58
CA PRO A 166 -12.66 -7.79 18.85
C PRO A 166 -11.14 -7.96 18.64
N PHE A 167 -10.36 -7.49 19.61
CA PHE A 167 -8.91 -7.65 19.66
C PHE A 167 -8.49 -9.13 19.61
N GLU A 168 -7.41 -9.39 18.88
CA GLU A 168 -6.58 -10.60 18.89
C GLU A 168 -7.29 -11.96 18.88
N THR A 169 -7.42 -12.55 17.70
CA THR A 169 -7.42 -14.01 17.57
C THR A 169 -6.40 -14.37 16.50
N LYS A 170 -5.46 -15.26 16.88
CA LYS A 170 -4.44 -15.82 15.99
C LYS A 170 -5.09 -16.18 14.65
N ILE A 171 -4.71 -15.42 13.61
CA ILE A 171 -5.19 -15.62 12.25
C ILE A 171 -4.63 -16.96 11.79
N GLN A 172 -5.42 -18.03 11.95
CA GLN A 172 -5.16 -19.26 11.21
C GLN A 172 -5.34 -18.91 9.73
N ARG A 173 -4.27 -19.06 8.95
CA ARG A 173 -4.31 -18.96 7.50
C ARG A 173 -5.11 -20.16 6.97
N SER A 174 -6.44 -20.05 7.02
CA SER A 174 -7.29 -20.91 6.21
C SER A 174 -7.26 -20.33 4.81
N GLU A 175 -6.54 -20.99 3.91
CA GLU A 175 -6.69 -20.75 2.47
C GLU A 175 -8.04 -21.32 2.08
N ILE A 176 -9.00 -20.43 1.80
CA ILE A 176 -10.31 -20.85 1.29
C ILE A 176 -10.12 -21.05 -0.22
N PRO A 177 -10.30 -22.28 -0.75
CA PRO A 177 -10.25 -22.51 -2.18
C PRO A 177 -11.31 -21.66 -2.88
N ILE A 178 -10.92 -20.90 -3.91
CA ILE A 178 -11.84 -20.02 -4.65
C ILE A 178 -13.05 -20.80 -5.17
N LYS A 179 -12.85 -22.04 -5.64
CA LYS A 179 -13.93 -22.93 -6.09
C LYS A 179 -14.99 -23.20 -5.02
N GLN A 180 -14.55 -23.49 -3.80
CA GLN A 180 -15.47 -23.70 -2.69
C GLN A 180 -16.28 -22.44 -2.41
N ARG A 181 -15.64 -21.26 -2.44
CA ARG A 181 -16.36 -20.00 -2.20
C ARG A 181 -17.34 -19.67 -3.33
N MET A 182 -17.03 -20.00 -4.59
CA MET A 182 -17.98 -19.87 -5.70
C MET A 182 -19.23 -20.72 -5.47
N GLU A 183 -19.07 -21.98 -5.08
CA GLU A 183 -20.19 -22.89 -4.78
C GLU A 183 -21.07 -22.36 -3.64
N GLU A 184 -20.44 -21.87 -2.56
CA GLU A 184 -21.16 -21.26 -1.44
C GLU A 184 -21.98 -20.04 -1.86
N ILE A 185 -21.41 -19.13 -2.68
CA ILE A 185 -22.11 -17.94 -3.18
C ILE A 185 -23.30 -18.35 -4.07
N VAL A 186 -23.12 -19.33 -4.96
CA VAL A 186 -24.21 -19.82 -5.83
C VAL A 186 -25.32 -20.48 -5.02
N LEU A 187 -24.98 -21.21 -3.94
CA LEU A 187 -25.94 -21.82 -3.03
C LEU A 187 -26.72 -20.76 -2.24
N GLU A 188 -26.03 -19.74 -1.72
CA GLU A 188 -26.65 -18.61 -1.04
C GLU A 188 -27.65 -17.90 -1.97
N LEU A 189 -27.26 -17.67 -3.24
CA LEU A 189 -28.11 -17.08 -4.29
C LEU A 189 -29.26 -17.99 -4.73
N HIS A 190 -29.11 -19.32 -4.65
CA HIS A 190 -30.21 -20.25 -4.94
C HIS A 190 -31.36 -20.15 -3.93
N ASN A 191 -31.03 -19.83 -2.68
CA ASN A 191 -31.99 -19.76 -1.58
C ASN A 191 -32.75 -18.43 -1.52
N ARG A 192 -32.43 -17.45 -2.38
CA ARG A 192 -33.02 -16.10 -2.35
C ARG A 192 -33.34 -15.60 -3.76
N THR A 193 -34.60 -15.31 -4.03
CA THR A 193 -35.06 -14.74 -5.31
C THR A 193 -34.80 -13.24 -5.44
N ASP A 194 -34.59 -12.55 -4.32
CA ASP A 194 -34.67 -11.08 -4.25
C ASP A 194 -33.30 -10.41 -4.44
N GLY A 195 -32.27 -11.20 -4.73
CA GLY A 195 -30.87 -10.79 -4.73
C GLY A 195 -30.26 -10.74 -3.33
N ILE A 196 -28.94 -10.71 -3.27
CA ILE A 196 -28.18 -10.63 -2.01
C ILE A 196 -27.35 -9.35 -2.03
N ALA A 197 -27.36 -8.59 -0.94
CA ALA A 197 -26.48 -7.44 -0.85
C ALA A 197 -25.02 -7.92 -0.93
N PHE A 198 -24.22 -7.27 -1.75
CA PHE A 198 -22.82 -7.64 -1.98
C PHE A 198 -22.04 -7.75 -0.67
N PHE A 199 -22.31 -6.87 0.29
CA PHE A 199 -21.71 -6.88 1.63
C PHE A 199 -22.07 -8.13 2.45
N ASP A 200 -23.25 -8.69 2.26
CA ASP A 200 -23.71 -9.87 3.00
C ASP A 200 -22.97 -11.14 2.55
N LEU A 201 -22.40 -11.14 1.33
CA LEU A 201 -21.53 -12.21 0.86
C LEU A 201 -20.17 -12.24 1.58
N PHE A 202 -19.82 -11.21 2.37
CA PHE A 202 -18.58 -11.15 3.14
C PHE A 202 -18.82 -11.52 4.61
N SER A 203 -19.15 -12.79 4.84
CA SER A 203 -19.55 -13.33 6.14
C SER A 203 -18.46 -13.23 7.21
N TYR A 204 -17.19 -13.36 6.83
CA TYR A 204 -16.07 -13.33 7.78
C TYR A 204 -15.13 -12.13 7.58
N PRO A 205 -14.77 -11.39 8.65
CA PRO A 205 -13.88 -10.23 8.58
C PRO A 205 -12.39 -10.62 8.51
N SER A 206 -12.05 -11.60 7.67
CA SER A 206 -10.67 -12.05 7.42
C SER A 206 -10.21 -11.56 6.06
N ARG A 207 -8.98 -11.03 5.96
CA ARG A 207 -8.40 -10.54 4.69
C ARG A 207 -8.40 -11.64 3.62
N SER A 208 -8.03 -12.87 3.98
CA SER A 208 -8.03 -14.00 3.05
C SER A 208 -9.44 -14.37 2.58
N HIS A 209 -10.42 -14.34 3.47
CA HIS A 209 -11.82 -14.61 3.12
C HIS A 209 -12.40 -13.53 2.21
N ILE A 210 -12.11 -12.26 2.50
CA ILE A 210 -12.58 -11.13 1.69
C ILE A 210 -11.98 -11.20 0.29
N VAL A 211 -10.67 -11.45 0.17
CA VAL A 211 -10.01 -11.59 -1.13
C VAL A 211 -10.55 -12.79 -1.90
N ALA A 212 -10.69 -13.95 -1.27
CA ALA A 212 -11.20 -15.16 -1.92
C ALA A 212 -12.66 -14.99 -2.40
N THR A 213 -13.52 -14.36 -1.58
CA THR A 213 -14.91 -14.05 -1.93
C THR A 213 -15.00 -13.06 -3.08
N PHE A 214 -14.16 -12.01 -3.07
CA PHE A 214 -14.13 -11.04 -4.15
C PHE A 214 -13.72 -11.68 -5.50
N ILE A 215 -12.67 -12.49 -5.49
CA ILE A 215 -12.22 -13.23 -6.67
C ILE A 215 -13.31 -14.20 -7.15
N ALA A 216 -13.99 -14.90 -6.22
CA ALA A 216 -15.08 -15.80 -6.56
C ALA A 216 -16.25 -15.06 -7.25
N ILE A 217 -16.64 -13.88 -6.77
CA ILE A 217 -17.70 -13.06 -7.42
C ILE A 217 -17.26 -12.65 -8.82
N LEU A 218 -16.02 -12.19 -9.01
CA LEU A 218 -15.51 -11.80 -10.33
C LEU A 218 -15.48 -12.97 -11.31
N GLU A 219 -15.07 -14.15 -10.86
CA GLU A 219 -15.02 -15.34 -11.70
C GLU A 219 -16.44 -15.80 -12.09
N LEU A 220 -17.40 -15.76 -11.17
CA LEU A 220 -18.81 -16.06 -11.44
C LEU A 220 -19.46 -15.04 -12.39
N MET A 221 -19.12 -13.74 -12.27
CA MET A 221 -19.58 -12.71 -13.22
C MET A 221 -18.99 -12.94 -14.61
N LYS A 222 -17.70 -13.29 -14.69
CA LYS A 222 -17.00 -13.63 -15.93
C LYS A 222 -17.60 -14.88 -16.59
N ALA A 223 -17.97 -15.88 -15.80
CA ALA A 223 -18.67 -17.09 -16.24
C ALA A 223 -20.14 -16.84 -16.61
N ARG A 224 -20.66 -15.64 -16.39
CA ARG A 224 -22.07 -15.25 -16.59
C ARG A 224 -23.07 -16.08 -15.78
N GLU A 225 -22.69 -16.48 -14.57
CA GLU A 225 -23.59 -17.15 -13.63
C GLU A 225 -24.32 -16.14 -12.71
N ILE A 226 -23.70 -14.98 -12.47
CA ILE A 226 -24.26 -13.92 -11.62
C ILE A 226 -24.08 -12.54 -12.28
N TYR A 227 -24.91 -11.58 -11.89
CA TYR A 227 -24.79 -10.17 -12.26
C TYR A 227 -24.98 -9.27 -11.03
N CYS A 228 -24.33 -8.11 -11.04
CA CYS A 228 -24.47 -7.11 -9.97
C CYS A 228 -25.23 -5.89 -10.50
N VAL A 229 -26.14 -5.35 -9.68
CA VAL A 229 -26.88 -4.12 -9.98
C VAL A 229 -26.61 -3.11 -8.88
N GLN A 230 -26.35 -1.86 -9.28
CA GLN A 230 -26.27 -0.71 -8.39
C GLN A 230 -27.40 0.25 -8.73
N LYS A 231 -28.21 0.64 -7.74
CA LYS A 231 -29.38 1.50 -7.98
C LYS A 231 -29.03 2.97 -8.20
N ALA A 232 -28.02 3.50 -7.50
CA ALA A 232 -27.49 4.84 -7.70
C ALA A 232 -25.98 4.88 -7.43
N ASN A 233 -25.30 5.96 -7.87
CA ASN A 233 -23.87 6.13 -7.59
C ASN A 233 -23.60 6.04 -6.08
N PHE A 234 -22.66 5.17 -5.71
CA PHE A 234 -22.24 4.90 -4.34
C PHE A 234 -23.21 4.11 -3.45
N ASP A 235 -24.32 3.60 -4.00
CA ASP A 235 -25.20 2.67 -3.29
C ASP A 235 -24.61 1.26 -3.19
N ASP A 236 -25.18 0.45 -2.31
CA ASP A 236 -24.81 -0.95 -2.16
C ASP A 236 -25.12 -1.75 -3.43
N PHE A 237 -24.18 -2.60 -3.83
CA PHE A 237 -24.40 -3.54 -4.93
C PHE A 237 -25.33 -4.67 -4.47
N ILE A 238 -26.26 -5.06 -5.34
CA ILE A 238 -27.08 -6.25 -5.15
C ILE A 238 -26.67 -7.27 -6.20
N VAL A 239 -26.35 -8.48 -5.74
CA VAL A 239 -25.93 -9.63 -6.55
C VAL A 239 -27.14 -10.49 -6.86
N TYR A 240 -27.31 -10.81 -8.13
CA TYR A 240 -28.39 -11.64 -8.67
C TYR A 240 -27.81 -12.80 -9.47
N LYS A 241 -28.54 -13.91 -9.56
CA LYS A 241 -28.21 -15.01 -10.47
C LYS A 241 -28.66 -14.71 -11.89
N ILE A 242 -27.89 -15.13 -12.89
CA ILE A 242 -28.29 -15.09 -14.30
C ILE A 242 -29.15 -16.32 -14.58
N GLY A 243 -30.46 -16.13 -14.72
CA GLY A 243 -31.42 -17.23 -14.95
C GLY A 243 -32.34 -17.46 -13.74
N GLY A 244 -33.47 -16.75 -13.76
CA GLY A 244 -34.57 -16.80 -12.79
C GLY A 244 -35.57 -15.71 -13.13
#